data_AF-A0AB37XN18-F1
#
_entry.id   AF-A0AB37XN18-F1
#
_cell.length_a   1.000
_cell.length_b   1.000
_cell.length_c   1.000
_cell.angle_alpha   90.00
_cell.angle_beta   90.00
_cell.angle_gamma   90.00
#
_symmetry.space_group_name_H-M   'P 1'
#
loop_
_entity.id
_entity.type
_entity.pdbx_description
1 polymer ?
#
loop_
_entity_poly.entity_id
_entity_poly.type
_entity_poly.pdbx_seq_one_letter_code
_entity_poly.pdbx_strand_id
1 'polypeptide(L)' 'PMEPADPLRPLLEHTRGLGEKDLSLALALGEVVSVDLPLAQLALQRLAAGLGVPHPDTEPAKET' A
#
# COMPACT_ATOMS: atom_id res chain seq x y z
N PRO A 1 3.72 -6.75 -12.37
CA PRO A 1 2.40 -7.12 -11.80
C PRO A 1 2.26 -8.64 -11.79
N MET A 2 1.62 -9.22 -10.77
CA MET A 2 1.36 -10.64 -10.62
C MET A 2 0.22 -11.07 -11.54
N GLU A 3 0.30 -12.30 -12.05
CA GLU A 3 -0.74 -12.87 -12.89
C GLU A 3 -2.08 -12.97 -12.14
N PRO A 4 -3.23 -12.58 -12.75
CA PRO A 4 -4.52 -12.60 -12.08
C PRO A 4 -4.95 -13.97 -11.54
N ALA A 5 -4.53 -15.05 -12.21
CA ALA A 5 -4.86 -16.43 -11.83
C ALA A 5 -3.84 -17.07 -10.86
N ASP A 6 -2.82 -16.32 -10.42
CA ASP A 6 -1.85 -16.82 -9.46
C ASP A 6 -2.55 -17.15 -8.11
N PRO A 7 -2.41 -18.38 -7.58
CA PRO A 7 -3.07 -18.77 -6.34
C PRO A 7 -2.62 -17.98 -5.11
N LEU A 8 -1.45 -17.32 -5.15
CA LEU A 8 -0.95 -16.47 -4.06
C LEU A 8 -1.50 -15.04 -4.11
N ARG A 9 -2.09 -14.62 -5.23
CA ARG A 9 -2.56 -13.25 -5.43
C ARG A 9 -3.55 -12.79 -4.34
N PRO A 10 -4.59 -13.55 -3.96
CA PRO A 10 -5.53 -13.11 -2.92
C PRO A 10 -4.87 -12.95 -1.55
N LEU A 11 -3.89 -13.81 -1.22
CA LEU A 11 -3.13 -13.71 0.01
C LEU A 11 -2.32 -12.41 0.04
N LEU A 12 -1.62 -12.10 -1.06
CA LEU A 12 -0.80 -10.89 -1.15
C LEU A 12 -1.64 -9.61 -1.24
N GLU A 13 -2.84 -9.65 -1.82
CA GLU A 13 -3.80 -8.55 -1.74
C GLU A 13 -4.22 -8.26 -0.29
N HIS A 14 -4.43 -9.32 0.51
CA HIS A 14 -4.72 -9.15 1.94
C HIS A 14 -3.51 -8.63 2.71
N THR A 15 -2.31 -9.15 2.44
CA THR A 15 -1.05 -8.67 3.02
C THR A 15 -0.82 -7.19 2.68
N ARG A 16 -1.08 -6.77 1.44
CA ARG A 16 -1.06 -5.36 1.03
C ARG A 16 -1.99 -4.53 1.91
N GLY A 17 -3.25 -4.94 2.05
CA GLY A 17 -4.23 -4.21 2.86
C GLY A 17 -3.84 -4.06 4.33
N LEU A 18 -3.34 -5.12 4.96
CA LEU A 18 -2.84 -5.07 6.34
C LEU A 18 -1.60 -4.19 6.46
N GLY A 19 -0.63 -4.32 5.55
CA GLY A 19 0.59 -3.53 5.57
C GLY A 19 0.34 -2.03 5.34
N GLU A 20 -0.55 -1.67 4.41
CA GLU A 20 -0.93 -0.27 4.16
C GLU A 20 -1.61 0.36 5.39
N LYS A 21 -2.50 -0.40 6.05
CA LYS A 21 -3.15 0.01 7.30
C LYS A 21 -2.11 0.28 8.40
N ASP A 22 -1.23 -0.68 8.65
CA ASP A 22 -0.28 -0.58 9.76
C ASP A 22 0.78 0.50 9.50
N LEU A 23 1.24 0.66 8.25
CA LEU A 23 2.13 1.76 7.87
C LEU A 23 1.47 3.12 8.05
N SER A 24 0.19 3.25 7.71
CA SER A 24 -0.57 4.48 7.90
C SER A 24 -0.72 4.83 9.40
N LEU A 25 -0.97 3.83 10.25
CA LEU A 25 -1.00 4.00 11.70
C LEU A 25 0.37 4.38 12.26
N ALA A 26 1.45 3.76 11.79
CA ALA A 26 2.80 4.08 12.21
C ALA A 26 3.21 5.51 11.84
N LEU A 27 2.87 5.96 10.62
CA LEU A 27 3.08 7.34 10.18
C LEU A 27 2.31 8.34 11.04
N ALA A 28 1.02 8.07 11.28
CA ALA A 28 0.20 8.92 12.15
C ALA A 28 0.76 8.99 13.58
N LEU A 29 1.26 7.87 14.11
CA LEU A 29 1.92 7.86 15.42
C LEU A 29 3.23 8.67 15.39
N GLY A 30 4.04 8.54 14.34
CA GLY A 30 5.28 9.29 14.15
C GLY A 30 5.06 10.80 14.22
N GLU A 31 4.01 11.30 13.56
CA GLU A 31 3.60 12.70 13.65
C GLU A 31 3.28 13.13 15.10
N VAL A 32 2.52 12.31 15.84
CA VAL A 32 2.16 12.60 17.24
C VAL A 32 3.38 12.68 18.15
N VAL A 33 4.38 11.83 17.93
CA VAL A 33 5.59 11.77 18.76
C VAL A 33 6.77 12.57 18.19
N SER A 34 6.56 13.34 17.11
CA SER A 34 7.59 14.12 16.42
C SER A 34 8.81 13.28 15.97
N VAL A 35 8.55 12.09 15.44
CA VAL A 35 9.57 11.18 14.87
C VAL A 35 9.35 11.06 13.36
N ASP A 36 10.37 11.40 12.58
CA ASP A 36 10.36 11.23 11.13
C ASP A 36 10.55 9.76 10.74
N LEU A 37 9.71 9.27 9.83
CA LEU A 37 9.68 7.86 9.38
C LEU A 37 9.77 7.78 7.85
N PRO A 38 10.86 8.29 7.23
CA PRO A 38 10.94 8.42 5.77
C PRO A 38 10.88 7.07 5.04
N LEU A 39 11.41 6.02 5.67
CA LEU A 39 11.34 4.67 5.12
C LEU A 39 9.93 4.06 5.21
N ALA A 40 9.13 4.40 6.23
CA ALA A 40 7.74 3.96 6.31
C ALA A 40 6.89 4.63 5.22
N GLN A 41 7.16 5.91 4.93
CA GLN A 41 6.49 6.63 3.85
C GLN A 41 6.83 6.04 2.48
N LEU A 42 8.11 5.73 2.24
CA LEU A 42 8.54 5.06 1.00
C LEU A 42 7.95 3.64 0.90
N ALA A 43 7.89 2.90 2.01
CA ALA A 43 7.28 1.58 2.05
C ALA A 43 5.81 1.66 1.67
N LEU A 44 5.05 2.60 2.22
CA LEU A 44 3.62 2.78 1.90
C LEU A 44 3.39 3.04 0.41
N GLN A 45 4.23 3.89 -0.20
CA GLN A 45 4.15 4.21 -1.64
C GLN A 45 4.47 3.00 -2.53
N ARG A 46 5.31 2.08 -2.06
CA ARG A 46 5.86 1.00 -2.90
C ARG A 46 5.32 -0.40 -2.56
N LEU A 47 4.64 -0.56 -1.43
CA LEU A 47 4.23 -1.88 -0.91
C LEU A 47 3.39 -2.65 -1.93
N ALA A 48 2.34 -2.03 -2.47
CA ALA A 48 1.44 -2.67 -3.44
C ALA A 48 2.20 -3.17 -4.69
N ALA A 49 3.00 -2.29 -5.29
CA ALA A 49 3.80 -2.61 -6.47
C ALA A 49 4.88 -3.67 -6.17
N GLY A 50 5.54 -3.58 -5.01
CA GLY A 50 6.57 -4.52 -4.56
C GLY A 50 6.04 -5.92 -4.29
N LEU A 51 4.79 -6.03 -3.81
CA LEU A 51 4.07 -7.31 -3.66
C LEU A 51 3.55 -7.87 -4.99
N GLY A 52 3.71 -7.14 -6.10
CA GLY A 52 3.18 -7.53 -7.41
C GLY A 52 1.67 -7.32 -7.55
N VAL A 53 1.00 -6.73 -6.56
CA VAL A 53 -0.45 -6.48 -6.54
C VAL A 53 -0.73 -4.97 -6.48
N PRO A 54 -0.38 -4.20 -7.52
CA PRO A 54 -0.69 -2.76 -7.53
C PRO A 54 -2.20 -2.54 -7.43
N HIS A 55 -2.59 -1.40 -6.87
CA HIS A 55 -3.98 -0.94 -7.02
C HIS A 55 -4.27 -0.68 -8.49
N PRO A 56 -5.51 -0.91 -8.97
CA PRO A 56 -5.88 -0.46 -10.29
C PRO A 56 -5.64 1.05 -10.36
N ASP A 57 -5.14 1.54 -11.50
CA ASP A 57 -5.13 2.97 -11.75
C ASP A 57 -6.55 3.46 -11.52
N THR A 58 -6.72 4.32 -10.51
CA THR A 58 -8.01 4.98 -10.32
C THR A 58 -8.12 5.92 -11.51
N GLU A 59 -8.88 5.54 -12.53
CA GLU A 59 -9.20 6.43 -13.64
C GLU A 59 -9.63 7.77 -13.03
N PRO A 60 -9.04 8.91 -13.44
CA PRO A 60 -9.50 10.20 -12.95
C PRO A 60 -10.99 10.29 -13.26
N ALA A 61 -11.79 10.65 -12.25
CA ALA A 61 -13.23 10.82 -12.38
C ALA A 61 -13.52 11.60 -13.67
N LYS A 62 -14.24 10.98 -14.62
CA LYS A 62 -14.73 11.67 -15.80
C LYS A 62 -15.53 12.86 -15.32
N GLU A 63 -15.01 14.06 -15.58
CA GLU A 63 -15.70 15.32 -15.36
C GLU A 63 -16.97 15.29 -16.22
N THR A 64 -18.13 15.18 -15.56
CA THR A 64 -19.48 15.32 -16.15
C THR A 64 -20.18 16.50 -15.51
#